data_AF-A0A3D2A0M2-F1
#
_entry.id   AF-A0A3D2A0M2-F1
#
_cell.length_a   1.000
_cell.length_b   1.000
_cell.length_c   1.000
_cell.angle_alpha   90.00
_cell.angle_beta   90.00
_cell.angle_gamma   90.00
#
_symmetry.space_group_name_H-M   'P 1'
#
loop_
_entity.id
_entity.type
_entity.pdbx_description
1 polymer ?
#
loop_
_entity_poly.entity_id
_entity_poly.type
_entity_poly.pdbx_seq_one_letter_code
_entity_poly.pdbx_strand_id
1 'polypeptide(L)' 'HPHGGGEGRTSGGRHPVSPWGTPTKGYKTRSNKRTDKLIVRRRNAK' A
#
# COMPACT_ATOMS: atom_id res chain seq x y z
N HIS A 1 14.13 -7.27 3.48
CA HIS A 1 12.66 -7.30 3.57
C HIS A 1 12.26 -6.58 4.85
N PRO A 2 11.35 -5.58 4.83
CA PRO A 2 10.96 -4.87 6.05
C PRO A 2 10.30 -5.71 7.16
N HIS A 3 9.86 -6.93 6.85
CA HIS A 3 9.33 -7.91 7.82
C HIS A 3 10.37 -8.96 8.24
N GLY A 4 11.63 -8.81 7.82
CA GLY A 4 12.68 -9.75 8.16
C GLY A 4 13.20 -9.53 9.59
N GLY A 5 13.56 -10.63 10.25
CA GLY A 5 14.14 -10.64 11.59
C GLY A 5 13.20 -11.21 12.67
N GLY A 6 13.78 -11.52 13.82
CA GLY A 6 13.11 -12.16 14.95
C GLY A 6 13.31 -13.69 14.96
N GLU A 7 13.35 -14.26 16.15
CA GLU A 7 13.49 -15.70 16.35
C GLU A 7 12.15 -16.40 16.13
N GLY A 8 12.15 -17.51 15.39
CA GLY A 8 10.93 -18.23 15.03
C GLY A 8 10.05 -17.48 14.02
N ARG A 9 8.76 -17.86 13.96
CA ARG A 9 7.78 -17.16 13.11
C ARG A 9 7.28 -15.92 13.83
N THR A 10 7.70 -14.75 13.38
CA THR A 10 7.29 -13.46 13.93
C THR A 10 6.33 -12.73 12.99
N SER A 11 5.44 -11.91 13.55
CA SER A 11 4.50 -11.07 12.80
C SER A 11 5.10 -9.76 12.29
N GLY A 12 6.41 -9.52 12.51
CA GLY A 12 7.12 -8.31 12.06
C GLY A 12 6.71 -7.00 12.75
N GLY A 13 5.66 -6.98 13.58
CA GLY A 13 5.25 -5.85 14.43
C GLY A 13 4.91 -4.54 13.72
N ARG A 14 4.81 -4.55 12.40
CA ARG A 14 4.70 -3.36 11.54
C ARG A 14 3.55 -3.51 10.55
N HIS A 15 3.03 -2.40 10.05
CA HIS A 15 2.11 -2.45 8.93
C HIS A 15 2.75 -3.20 7.75
N PRO A 16 2.00 -4.05 7.03
CA PRO A 16 2.54 -4.83 5.94
C PRO A 16 2.96 -3.91 4.79
N VAL A 17 4.25 -3.91 4.51
CA VAL A 17 4.88 -3.11 3.46
C VAL A 17 5.54 -4.02 2.41
N SER A 18 5.79 -3.44 1.23
CA SER A 18 6.60 -4.04 0.17
C SER A 18 8.07 -4.13 0.59
N PRO A 19 8.94 -4.79 -0.19
CA PRO A 19 10.38 -4.81 0.08
C PRO A 19 11.03 -3.43 0.20
N TRP A 20 10.40 -2.40 -0.41
CA TRP A 20 10.87 -1.01 -0.44
C TRP A 20 10.11 -0.09 0.52
N GLY A 21 9.23 -0.64 1.37
CA GLY A 21 8.55 0.14 2.42
C GLY A 21 7.20 0.74 2.03
N THR A 22 6.75 0.60 0.78
CA THR A 22 5.39 1.05 0.39
C THR A 22 4.33 0.21 1.10
N PRO A 23 3.34 0.80 1.79
CA PRO A 23 2.27 0.03 2.43
C PRO A 23 1.47 -0.78 1.40
N THR A 24 1.19 -2.04 1.72
CA THR A 24 0.53 -2.99 0.80
C THR A 24 -0.96 -3.15 1.04
N LYS A 25 -1.45 -2.78 2.23
CA LYS A 25 -2.87 -2.84 2.57
C LYS A 25 -3.51 -1.46 2.45
N GLY A 26 -4.42 -1.30 1.49
CA GLY A 26 -5.31 -0.13 1.36
C GLY A 26 -4.66 1.16 0.81
N TYR A 27 -3.34 1.19 0.60
CA TYR A 27 -2.65 2.37 0.12
C TYR A 27 -2.89 2.61 -1.38
N LYS A 28 -3.41 3.80 -1.71
CA LYS A 28 -3.57 4.23 -3.11
C LYS A 28 -2.25 4.78 -3.62
N THR A 29 -1.72 4.17 -4.69
CA THR A 29 -0.44 4.59 -5.29
C THR A 29 -0.58 5.70 -6.33
N ARG A 30 -1.80 5.96 -6.84
CA ARG A 30 -2.04 7.03 -7.82
C ARG A 30 -2.27 8.39 -7.13
N SER A 31 -1.47 9.39 -7.49
CA SER A 31 -1.52 10.75 -6.94
C SER A 31 -1.71 11.87 -7.98
N ASN A 32 -1.68 11.56 -9.29
CA ASN A 32 -1.71 12.58 -10.35
C ASN A 32 -3.08 13.30 -10.43
N LYS A 33 -3.11 14.54 -9.97
CA LYS A 33 -4.30 15.40 -9.96
C LYS A 33 -4.72 15.88 -11.35
N ARG A 34 -3.79 16.04 -12.29
CA ARG A 34 -4.08 16.59 -13.64
C ARG A 34 -5.05 15.72 -14.42
N THR A 35 -4.93 14.40 -14.27
CA THR A 35 -5.76 13.42 -14.96
C THR A 35 -6.97 13.00 -14.15
N ASP A 36 -7.08 13.36 -12.87
CA ASP A 36 -8.23 13.01 -12.03
C ASP A 36 -9.56 13.57 -12.58
N LYS A 37 -9.52 14.75 -13.23
CA LYS A 37 -10.70 15.37 -13.87
C LYS A 37 -11.28 14.56 -15.03
N LEU A 38 -10.48 13.67 -15.62
CA LEU A 38 -10.88 12.84 -16.77
C LEU A 38 -11.49 11.50 -16.34
N ILE A 39 -11.68 11.29 -15.03
CA ILE A 39 -12.10 10.01 -14.48
C ILE A 39 -13.57 10.06 -14.13
N VAL A 40 -14.38 9.33 -14.90
CA VAL A 40 -15.83 9.30 -14.77
C VAL A 40 -16.29 8.53 -13.51
N ARG A 41 -15.67 7.38 -13.21
CA ARG A 41 -16.00 6.58 -12.01
C ARG A 41 -14.76 5.86 -11.49
N ARG A 42 -14.57 5.83 -10.16
CA ARG A 42 -13.55 4.98 -9.50
C ARG A 42 -14.18 3.65 -9.11
N ARG A 43 -13.41 2.57 -9.10
CA ARG A 43 -13.88 1.21 -8.74
C ARG A 43 -14.62 1.15 -7.39
N ASN A 44 -14.19 1.94 -6.42
CA ASN A 44 -14.77 1.96 -5.07
C ASN A 44 -15.75 3.14 -4.86
N ALA A 45 -16.12 3.88 -5.90
CA ALA A 45 -17.21 4.83 -5.79
C ALA A 45 -18.51 4.02 -5.69
N LYS A 46 -19.26 4.19 -4.59
CA LYS A 46 -20.64 3.71 -4.51
C LYS A 46 -21.51 4.61 -5.37
#